data_AF-A0A2A2D0X1-F1
#
_entry.id   AF-A0A2A2D0X1-F1
#
_cell.length_a   1.000
_cell.length_b   1.000
_cell.length_c   1.000
_cell.angle_alpha   90.00
_cell.angle_beta   90.00
_cell.angle_gamma   90.00
#
_symmetry.space_group_name_H-M   'P 1'
#
loop_
_entity.id
_entity.type
_entity.pdbx_description
1 polymer ?
#
loop_
_entity_poly.entity_id
_entity_poly.type
_entity_poly.pdbx_seq_one_letter_code
_entity_poly.pdbx_strand_id
1 'polypeptide(L)'
;MTSGASGWISGDEEECVLVNAREMAPLWSVLADWTGSEDEAEWAVAAPAFAEIIRRWDKAGYVHVYCGGEWPAHEGGERVTGEALEALLRNPSTWEYREHPPVVGLLVSEAAPYFEPYDTR
;
A
#
# COMPACT_ATOMS: atom_id res chain seq x y z
N MET A 1 18.37 -28.47 -6.68
CA MET A 1 17.16 -28.27 -7.49
C MET A 1 16.22 -27.39 -6.68
N THR A 2 16.02 -26.18 -7.16
CA THR A 2 15.31 -25.07 -6.52
C THR A 2 13.81 -25.36 -6.42
N SER A 3 13.29 -25.57 -5.22
CA SER A 3 11.86 -25.38 -4.97
C SER A 3 11.65 -23.89 -4.69
N GLY A 4 11.22 -23.16 -5.73
CA GLY A 4 10.76 -21.79 -5.60
C GLY A 4 9.41 -21.81 -4.90
N ALA A 5 9.37 -21.33 -3.66
CA ALA A 5 8.14 -20.96 -3.00
C ALA A 5 7.56 -19.76 -3.77
N SER A 6 6.66 -20.03 -4.71
CA SER A 6 5.72 -19.01 -5.18
C SER A 6 4.76 -18.75 -4.01
N GLY A 7 5.15 -17.84 -3.11
CA GLY A 7 4.30 -17.36 -2.04
C GLY A 7 3.06 -16.73 -2.66
N TRP A 8 1.93 -17.40 -2.52
CA TRP A 8 0.64 -16.83 -2.86
C TRP A 8 0.42 -15.70 -1.86
N ILE A 9 0.46 -14.47 -2.34
CA ILE A 9 -0.13 -13.34 -1.64
C ILE A 9 -1.59 -13.72 -1.41
N SER A 10 -2.03 -13.77 -0.15
CA SER A 10 -3.38 -14.20 0.21
C SER A 10 -4.40 -13.10 -0.16
N GLY A 11 -5.68 -13.47 -0.22
CA GLY A 11 -6.74 -12.49 -0.45
C GLY A 11 -6.77 -11.38 0.60
N ASP A 12 -6.28 -11.68 1.81
CA ASP A 12 -6.37 -10.79 2.97
C ASP A 12 -5.39 -9.60 2.84
N GLU A 13 -4.17 -9.78 2.31
CA GLU A 13 -3.27 -8.64 2.08
C GLU A 13 -3.80 -7.73 0.97
N GLU A 14 -4.36 -8.31 -0.09
CA GLU A 14 -4.97 -7.55 -1.19
C GLU A 14 -6.23 -6.77 -0.70
N GLU A 15 -7.06 -7.38 0.15
CA GLU A 15 -8.18 -6.71 0.80
C GLU A 15 -7.71 -5.56 1.70
N CYS A 16 -6.67 -5.77 2.51
CA CYS A 16 -6.09 -4.74 3.37
C CYS A 16 -5.63 -3.51 2.55
N VAL A 17 -4.94 -3.73 1.42
CA VAL A 17 -4.56 -2.66 0.48
C VAL A 17 -5.80 -1.94 -0.04
N LEU A 18 -6.86 -2.65 -0.42
CA LEU A 18 -8.07 -2.03 -0.96
C LEU A 18 -8.80 -1.17 0.07
N VAL A 19 -8.97 -1.68 1.29
CA VAL A 19 -9.63 -0.95 2.38
C VAL A 19 -8.87 0.34 2.66
N ASN A 20 -7.55 0.27 2.85
CA ASN A 20 -6.72 1.45 3.05
C ASN A 20 -6.77 2.41 1.86
N ALA A 21 -6.74 1.91 0.63
CA ALA A 21 -6.83 2.75 -0.58
C ALA A 21 -8.16 3.49 -0.68
N ARG A 22 -9.26 2.90 -0.20
CA ARG A 22 -10.60 3.54 -0.17
C ARG A 22 -10.67 4.65 0.87
N GLU A 23 -9.97 4.48 1.98
CA GLU A 23 -9.82 5.50 3.03
C GLU A 23 -8.76 6.54 2.69
N MET A 24 -8.14 6.41 1.51
CA MET A 24 -7.10 7.29 1.02
C MET A 24 -5.88 7.29 1.93
N ALA A 25 -5.60 6.19 2.63
CA ALA A 25 -4.73 6.10 3.80
C ALA A 25 -3.22 6.20 3.48
N PRO A 26 -2.37 6.64 4.43
CA PRO A 26 -0.94 6.74 4.19
C PRO A 26 -0.31 5.34 4.08
N LEU A 27 0.76 5.18 3.31
CA LEU A 27 1.34 3.84 3.06
C LEU A 27 1.76 3.09 4.33
N TRP A 28 2.25 3.81 5.34
CA TRP A 28 2.62 3.20 6.63
C TRP A 28 1.39 2.60 7.35
N SER A 29 0.19 3.19 7.22
CA SER A 29 -0.99 2.71 7.95
C SER A 29 -1.47 1.37 7.43
N VAL A 30 -1.20 1.04 6.16
CA VAL A 30 -1.51 -0.28 5.60
C VAL A 30 -0.82 -1.38 6.40
N LEU A 31 0.43 -1.13 6.84
CA LEU A 31 1.18 -2.09 7.65
C LEU A 31 0.73 -2.10 9.10
N ALA A 32 0.37 -0.92 9.65
CA ALA A 32 -0.22 -0.82 10.98
C ALA A 32 -1.52 -1.61 11.08
N ASP A 33 -2.41 -1.47 10.10
CA ASP A 33 -3.69 -2.17 10.04
C ASP A 33 -3.50 -3.67 9.83
N TRP A 34 -2.58 -4.06 8.94
CA TRP A 34 -2.26 -5.47 8.69
C TRP A 34 -1.73 -6.18 9.94
N THR A 35 -0.81 -5.54 10.65
CA THR A 35 -0.18 -6.11 11.84
C THR A 35 -1.04 -5.96 13.10
N GLY A 36 -1.97 -5.00 13.11
CA GLY A 36 -2.72 -4.62 14.31
C GLY A 36 -1.83 -3.98 15.38
N SER A 37 -0.72 -3.35 14.99
CA SER A 37 0.36 -2.95 15.87
C SER A 37 0.87 -1.54 15.54
N GLU A 38 1.35 -0.83 16.55
CA GLU A 38 2.06 0.46 16.42
C GLU A 38 3.60 0.27 16.35
N ASP A 39 4.09 -0.97 16.41
CA ASP A 39 5.54 -1.26 16.34
C ASP A 39 6.03 -1.33 14.89
N GLU A 40 6.77 -0.31 14.47
CA GLU A 40 7.35 -0.21 13.11
C GLU A 40 8.28 -1.38 12.76
N ALA A 41 8.87 -2.06 13.76
CA ALA A 41 9.69 -3.25 13.51
C ALA A 41 8.85 -4.43 12.99
N GLU A 42 7.60 -4.55 13.42
CA GLU A 42 6.67 -5.57 12.94
C GLU A 42 6.20 -5.26 11.51
N TRP A 43 6.02 -3.97 11.19
CA TRP A 43 5.63 -3.50 9.86
C TRP A 43 6.68 -3.86 8.80
N ALA A 44 7.96 -3.66 9.13
CA ALA A 44 9.08 -3.89 8.21
C ALA A 44 9.12 -5.31 7.61
N VAL A 45 8.59 -6.30 8.33
CA VAL A 45 8.50 -7.69 7.86
C VAL A 45 7.48 -7.84 6.73
N ALA A 46 6.37 -7.10 6.79
CA ALA A 46 5.28 -7.16 5.82
C ALA A 46 5.52 -6.24 4.60
N ALA A 47 6.29 -5.16 4.75
CA ALA A 47 6.49 -4.14 3.72
C ALA A 47 6.83 -4.71 2.31
N PRO A 48 7.69 -5.74 2.14
CA PRO A 48 7.97 -6.29 0.81
C PRO A 48 6.76 -6.92 0.11
N ALA A 49 5.85 -7.55 0.85
CA ALA A 49 4.65 -8.17 0.29
C ALA A 49 3.67 -7.08 -0.19
N PHE A 50 3.44 -6.07 0.64
CA PHE A 50 2.57 -4.93 0.31
C PHE A 50 3.14 -4.08 -0.83
N ALA A 51 4.46 -3.90 -0.90
CA ALA A 51 5.13 -3.27 -2.04
C ALA A 51 4.78 -3.98 -3.36
N GLU A 52 4.81 -5.31 -3.38
CA GLU A 52 4.51 -6.09 -4.57
C GLU A 52 3.03 -6.00 -4.97
N ILE A 53 2.10 -5.99 -4.01
CA ILE A 53 0.67 -5.80 -4.27
C ILE A 53 0.44 -4.43 -4.89
N ILE A 54 0.90 -3.37 -4.24
CA ILE A 54 0.67 -1.99 -4.68
C ILE A 54 1.30 -1.76 -6.06
N ARG A 55 2.49 -2.31 -6.32
CA ARG A 55 3.12 -2.25 -7.65
C ARG A 55 2.27 -2.93 -8.72
N ARG A 56 1.76 -4.14 -8.46
CA ARG A 56 0.89 -4.86 -9.41
C ARG A 56 -0.41 -4.09 -9.64
N TRP A 57 -0.99 -3.53 -8.58
CA TRP A 57 -2.25 -2.83 -8.64
C TRP A 57 -2.16 -1.44 -9.29
N ASP A 58 -1.09 -0.67 -9.07
CA ASP A 58 -0.85 0.58 -9.82
C ASP A 58 -0.69 0.30 -11.32
N LYS A 59 0.07 -0.75 -11.68
CA LYS A 59 0.23 -1.17 -13.07
C LYS A 59 -1.09 -1.59 -13.71
N ALA A 60 -1.98 -2.22 -12.95
CA ALA A 60 -3.33 -2.56 -13.39
C ALA A 60 -4.30 -1.37 -13.38
N GLY A 61 -3.90 -0.24 -12.79
CA GLY A 61 -4.72 0.97 -12.64
C GLY A 61 -5.76 0.88 -11.53
N TYR A 62 -5.63 -0.06 -10.59
CA TYR A 62 -6.58 -0.26 -9.47
C TYR A 62 -6.31 0.66 -8.29
N VAL A 63 -5.06 1.05 -8.06
CA VAL A 63 -4.68 2.02 -7.05
C VAL A 63 -3.69 3.02 -7.62
N HIS A 64 -3.58 4.16 -6.95
CA HIS A 64 -2.64 5.23 -7.26
C HIS A 64 -1.89 5.63 -5.99
N VAL A 65 -0.60 5.88 -6.12
CA VAL A 65 0.22 6.39 -5.02
C VAL A 65 0.52 7.86 -5.26
N TYR A 66 0.35 8.68 -4.23
CA TYR A 66 0.62 10.12 -4.26
C TYR A 66 1.65 10.49 -3.20
N CYS A 67 2.55 11.41 -3.53
CA CYS A 67 3.52 11.98 -2.61
C CYS A 67 3.27 13.48 -2.50
N GLY A 68 3.00 13.97 -1.28
CA GLY A 68 2.57 15.35 -1.05
C GLY A 68 3.26 16.01 0.14
N GLY A 69 3.19 17.35 0.16
CA GLY A 69 3.64 18.19 1.26
C GLY A 69 2.65 18.26 2.44
N GLU A 70 1.43 17.76 2.26
CA GLU A 70 0.38 17.76 3.26
C GLU A 70 -0.58 16.59 3.03
N TRP A 71 -1.42 16.31 4.02
CA TRP A 71 -2.48 15.32 3.94
C TRP A 71 -3.82 15.99 3.59
N PRO A 72 -4.65 15.41 2.69
CA PRO A 72 -4.44 14.19 1.91
C PRO A 72 -3.46 14.36 0.75
N ALA A 73 -2.55 13.40 0.55
CA ALA A 73 -1.48 13.52 -0.44
C ALA A 73 -1.98 13.70 -1.89
N HIS A 74 -3.21 13.28 -2.21
CA HIS A 74 -3.76 13.36 -3.57
C HIS A 74 -4.33 14.73 -3.94
N GLU A 75 -4.59 15.63 -2.98
CA GLU A 75 -5.21 16.94 -3.26
C GLU A 75 -4.20 17.99 -3.73
N GLY A 76 -2.95 17.90 -3.25
CA GLY A 76 -1.87 18.84 -3.61
C GLY A 76 -0.53 18.17 -3.92
N GLY A 77 -0.45 16.84 -3.83
CA GLY A 77 0.76 16.08 -4.15
C GLY A 77 0.80 15.56 -5.58
N GLU A 78 1.88 14.87 -5.90
CA GLU A 78 2.14 14.31 -7.22
C GLU A 78 1.89 12.81 -7.23
N ARG A 79 1.21 12.33 -8.29
CA ARG A 79 1.06 10.89 -8.52
C ARG A 79 2.44 10.29 -8.86
N VAL A 80 2.86 9.31 -8.09
CA VAL A 80 4.10 8.56 -8.31
C VAL A 80 3.80 7.31 -9.12
N THR A 81 4.55 7.09 -10.21
CA THR A 81 4.33 5.96 -11.14
C THR A 81 5.65 5.39 -11.64
N GLY A 82 5.60 4.22 -12.27
CA GLY A 82 6.75 3.62 -12.97
C GLY A 82 7.96 3.38 -12.06
N GLU A 83 9.16 3.69 -12.57
CA GLU A 83 10.41 3.49 -11.82
C GLU A 83 10.48 4.31 -10.52
N ALA A 84 9.86 5.50 -10.49
CA ALA A 84 9.80 6.32 -9.29
C ALA A 84 8.98 5.63 -8.19
N LEU A 85 7.86 4.99 -8.56
CA LEU A 85 7.05 4.21 -7.62
C LEU A 85 7.83 3.00 -7.11
N GLU A 86 8.53 2.29 -8.00
CA GLU A 86 9.34 1.14 -7.58
C GLU A 86 10.46 1.53 -6.61
N ALA A 87 11.13 2.65 -6.86
CA ALA A 87 12.15 3.16 -5.96
C ALA A 87 11.56 3.58 -4.61
N LEU A 88 10.39 4.23 -4.63
CA LEU A 88 9.68 4.66 -3.43
C LEU A 88 9.26 3.47 -2.56
N LEU A 89 8.66 2.43 -3.14
CA LEU A 89 8.21 1.24 -2.41
C LEU A 89 9.36 0.39 -1.85
N ARG A 90 10.56 0.46 -2.46
CA ARG A 90 11.77 -0.21 -1.93
C ARG A 90 12.44 0.56 -0.81
N ASN A 91 12.13 1.83 -0.61
CA ASN A 91 12.70 2.63 0.46
C ASN A 91 11.98 2.30 1.78
N PRO A 92 12.68 1.74 2.79
CA PRO A 92 12.06 1.40 4.08
C PRO A 92 11.35 2.59 4.72
N SER A 93 11.94 3.78 4.56
CA SER A 93 11.44 5.01 5.17
C SER A 93 10.13 5.55 4.57
N THR A 94 9.63 4.94 3.49
CA THR A 94 8.27 5.15 2.93
C THR A 94 7.20 4.49 3.78
N TRP A 95 7.57 3.42 4.49
CA TRP A 95 6.68 2.57 5.28
C TRP A 95 6.69 2.92 6.77
N GLU A 96 7.53 3.88 7.16
CA GLU A 96 7.67 4.38 8.52
C GLU A 96 6.66 5.52 8.78
N TYR A 97 6.22 5.66 10.02
CA TYR A 97 5.40 6.80 10.41
C TYR A 97 6.21 8.10 10.34
N ARG A 98 5.59 9.17 9.86
CA ARG A 98 6.20 10.51 9.87
C ARG A 98 5.21 11.57 10.31
N GLU A 99 5.62 12.37 11.28
CA GLU A 99 4.89 13.56 11.73
C GLU A 99 4.97 14.71 10.69
N HIS A 100 5.98 14.68 9.82
CA HIS A 100 6.25 15.74 8.84
C HIS A 100 6.37 15.21 7.41
N PRO A 101 6.20 16.09 6.40
CA PRO A 101 6.26 15.70 4.99
C PRO A 101 7.61 15.08 4.59
N PRO A 102 7.65 14.33 3.47
CA PRO A 102 6.54 14.03 2.58
C PRO A 102 5.57 12.98 3.15
N VAL A 103 4.28 13.12 2.84
CA VAL A 103 3.27 12.10 3.11
C VAL A 103 3.03 11.30 1.83
N VAL A 104 3.06 9.97 1.94
CA VAL A 104 2.80 9.07 0.82
C VAL A 104 1.44 8.39 1.03
N GLY A 105 0.47 8.73 0.20
CA GLY A 105 -0.90 8.25 0.27
C GLY A 105 -1.22 7.21 -0.80
N LEU A 106 -2.10 6.28 -0.46
CA LEU A 106 -2.65 5.28 -1.35
C LEU A 106 -4.12 5.62 -1.65
N LEU A 107 -4.49 5.66 -2.92
CA LEU A 107 -5.85 5.98 -3.36
C LEU A 107 -6.39 4.90 -4.29
N VAL A 108 -7.65 4.50 -4.07
CA VAL A 108 -8.37 3.59 -4.95
C VAL A 108 -8.75 4.27 -6.27
N SER A 109 -8.62 3.57 -7.39
CA SER A 109 -9.08 4.01 -8.70
C SER A 109 -10.48 3.49 -9.00
N GLU A 110 -11.21 4.16 -9.91
CA GLU A 110 -12.52 3.69 -10.40
C GLU A 110 -12.46 2.31 -11.06
N ALA A 111 -11.27 1.90 -11.53
CA ALA A 111 -11.06 0.58 -12.14
C ALA A 111 -10.82 -0.54 -11.12
N ALA A 112 -10.78 -0.24 -9.82
CA ALA A 112 -10.50 -1.23 -8.79
C ALA A 112 -11.57 -2.34 -8.74
N PRO A 113 -11.16 -3.59 -8.47
CA PRO A 113 -12.11 -4.69 -8.32
C PRO A 113 -13.08 -4.42 -7.15
N TYR A 114 -14.35 -4.72 -7.37
CA TYR A 114 -15.30 -4.86 -6.27
C TYR A 114 -15.01 -6.19 -5.55
N PHE A 115 -14.44 -6.12 -4.35
CA PHE A 115 -14.54 -7.23 -3.41
C PHE A 115 -15.92 -7.13 -2.76
N GLU A 116 -16.75 -8.18 -2.95
CA GLU A 116 -17.97 -8.31 -2.16
C GLU A 116 -17.57 -8.42 -0.68
N PRO A 117 -18.15 -7.63 0.23
CA PRO A 117 -17.91 -7.83 1.65
C PRO A 117 -18.33 -9.27 1.98
N TYR A 118 -17.44 -10.02 2.63
CA TYR A 118 -17.72 -11.39 3.05
C TYR A 118 -19.12 -11.48 3.67
N ASP A 119 -19.96 -12.34 3.09
CA ASP A 119 -21.26 -12.73 3.65
C ASP A 119 -20.98 -13.27 5.06
N THR A 120 -21.19 -12.43 6.09
CA THR A 120 -21.00 -12.80 7.49
C THR A 120 -21.99 -13.90 7.81
N ARG A 121 -21.55 -15.16 7.72
CA ARG A 121 -22.29 -16.34 8.15
C ARG A 121 -21.78 -16.87 9.47
#